data_AF-A0A8H6QG86-F1
#
_entry.id   AF-A0A8H6QG86-F1
#
_cell.length_a   1.000
_cell.length_b   1.000
_cell.length_c   1.000
_cell.angle_alpha   90.00
_cell.angle_beta   90.00
_cell.angle_gamma   90.00
#
_symmetry.space_group_name_H-M   'P 1'
#
loop_
_entity.id
_entity.type
_entity.pdbx_description
1 polymer ?
#
loop_
_entity_poly.entity_id
_entity_poly.type
_entity_poly.pdbx_seq_one_letter_code
_entity_poly.pdbx_strand_id
1 'polypeptide(L)'
;MAEMEETPSYLSAKGAKYALGIHRGPLPPANGDGGEIEHVETALSLEKKERTKKEAMRRHWARFWCCYMFFSIIFLAIMLPVFFLVILPAVSQRVVNNSDLVLVDANVMQPRPDSVILTMQSALKLPIGLPVRIDPITLDLFNRDEPGNGTWAKLYLNGTTISGNTTLGVTNQFTPLNADQWAKYVRSVVFEEHAPLSLKGTTMSYLGKLKSRVTMDKTIKQNTLNGFAGFSIEGSQLLLPAEPDGTNLIANATLPNPSVMTLEIGTTVLDLKSGDLVIGNATIDNLVLRPGNHSNPVRGKLDLGTVLKNLGPVLQSQKDSLRNGYLTLDTVAKSIVYDGVEVPYYTNVMKDLTLSAKVPIGGLLVNTLRGIFHKNGTNILSQMNITDSSSSGSTSGLLSELQHLNLSSLGGGLSSKLTSRSLVEFLDRPDDEKLLADVLKGFL
;
A
#
# COMPACT_ATOMS: atom_id res chain seq x y z
N MET A 1 78.20 -74.10 48.98
CA MET A 1 77.96 -72.68 49.31
C MET A 1 77.32 -72.08 48.06
N ALA A 2 75.98 -72.07 48.01
CA ALA A 2 75.10 -70.99 48.50
C ALA A 2 75.24 -69.75 47.57
N GLU A 3 74.20 -69.16 46.97
CA GLU A 3 72.80 -69.04 47.37
C GLU A 3 71.83 -69.23 46.18
N MET A 4 70.70 -69.90 46.44
CA MET A 4 69.49 -69.83 45.62
C MET A 4 68.77 -68.54 45.96
N GLU A 5 68.51 -67.70 44.96
CA GLU A 5 67.67 -66.51 45.09
C GLU A 5 66.19 -66.96 45.17
N GLU A 6 65.68 -67.17 46.38
CA GLU A 6 64.27 -67.46 46.63
C GLU A 6 63.42 -66.24 46.27
N THR A 7 62.69 -66.33 45.15
CA THR A 7 61.64 -65.36 44.83
C THR A 7 60.37 -65.75 45.60
N PRO A 8 59.86 -64.91 46.52
CA PRO A 8 58.75 -65.30 47.37
C PRO A 8 57.44 -65.43 46.57
N SER A 9 56.73 -66.53 46.83
CA SER A 9 55.62 -67.11 46.06
C SER A 9 54.33 -66.28 45.98
N TYR A 10 54.24 -65.12 46.65
CA TYR A 10 53.04 -64.29 46.66
C TYR A 10 52.91 -63.33 45.47
N LEU A 11 53.90 -63.27 44.57
CA LEU A 11 53.87 -62.44 43.36
C LEU A 11 53.41 -63.19 42.08
N SER A 12 53.21 -64.51 42.14
CA SER A 12 52.86 -65.32 40.95
C SER A 12 51.35 -65.55 40.74
N ALA A 13 50.47 -65.06 41.62
CA ALA A 13 49.03 -65.30 41.52
C ALA A 13 48.29 -64.19 40.76
N LYS A 14 47.63 -64.53 39.64
CA LYS A 14 46.83 -63.62 38.79
C LYS A 14 45.66 -62.88 39.50
N GLY A 15 45.35 -63.23 40.76
CA GLY A 15 44.33 -62.60 41.60
C GLY A 15 44.80 -61.48 42.53
N ALA A 16 46.12 -61.27 42.70
CA ALA A 16 46.66 -60.32 43.68
C ALA A 16 46.57 -58.84 43.25
N LYS A 17 46.12 -58.54 42.03
CA LYS A 17 46.04 -57.17 41.48
C LYS A 17 44.91 -56.30 42.05
N TYR A 18 44.04 -56.88 42.90
CA TYR A 18 42.89 -56.18 43.49
C TYR A 18 42.80 -56.31 45.02
N ALA A 19 43.86 -56.75 45.69
CA ALA A 19 43.89 -56.78 47.15
C ALA A 19 44.01 -55.35 47.71
N LEU A 20 43.04 -54.92 48.53
CA LEU A 20 43.13 -53.68 49.30
C LEU A 20 44.29 -53.79 50.30
N GLY A 21 45.39 -53.05 50.09
CA GLY A 21 46.49 -52.98 51.07
C GLY A 21 47.91 -52.92 50.51
N ILE A 22 48.11 -53.10 49.20
CA ILE A 22 49.44 -53.20 48.55
C ILE A 22 50.27 -51.89 48.54
N HIS A 23 49.71 -50.79 49.05
CA HIS A 23 50.36 -49.48 49.17
C HIS A 23 50.25 -48.92 50.59
N ARG A 24 50.43 -49.76 51.62
CA ARG A 24 50.76 -49.26 52.96
C ARG A 24 52.26 -49.42 53.15
N GLY A 25 52.97 -48.31 53.28
CA GLY A 25 54.40 -48.31 53.66
C GLY A 25 54.60 -48.98 55.03
N PRO A 26 55.83 -49.40 55.35
CA PRO A 26 56.09 -50.10 56.60
C PRO A 26 55.67 -49.24 57.81
N LEU A 27 54.97 -49.86 58.75
CA LEU A 27 54.64 -49.23 60.03
C LEU A 27 55.94 -48.99 60.80
N PRO A 28 56.12 -47.82 61.44
CA PRO A 28 57.31 -47.55 62.22
C PRO A 28 57.37 -48.50 63.43
N PRO A 29 58.53 -49.08 63.76
CA PRO A 29 58.69 -49.89 64.96
C PRO A 29 58.56 -49.02 66.21
N ALA A 30 57.92 -49.57 67.24
CA ALA A 30 57.91 -49.01 68.57
C ALA A 30 59.24 -49.31 69.27
N ASN A 31 59.90 -48.25 69.73
CA ASN A 31 61.10 -48.22 70.58
C ASN A 31 62.44 -48.62 69.95
N GLY A 32 63.41 -47.71 70.10
CA GLY A 32 64.77 -48.10 70.53
C GLY A 32 65.91 -47.86 69.54
N ASP A 33 66.46 -46.65 69.63
CA ASP A 33 67.90 -46.32 69.55
C ASP A 33 68.66 -46.40 68.22
N GLY A 34 69.58 -45.45 68.06
CA GLY A 34 70.10 -44.96 66.78
C GLY A 34 71.18 -45.79 66.09
N GLY A 35 71.28 -45.56 64.78
CA GLY A 35 72.34 -46.05 63.90
C GLY A 35 72.26 -45.38 62.52
N GLU A 36 73.32 -44.69 62.13
CA GLU A 36 73.43 -43.80 60.97
C GLU A 36 73.58 -44.59 59.64
N ILE A 37 72.71 -44.26 58.69
CA ILE A 37 72.84 -44.19 57.21
C ILE A 37 73.83 -45.16 56.51
N GLU A 38 73.29 -45.93 55.56
CA GLU A 38 73.96 -46.15 54.27
C GLU A 38 72.95 -45.97 53.12
N HIS A 39 72.96 -44.77 52.54
CA HIS A 39 72.11 -44.37 51.41
C HIS A 39 72.81 -44.82 50.12
N VAL A 40 72.53 -46.04 49.65
CA VAL A 40 72.99 -46.48 48.33
C VAL A 40 72.09 -45.83 47.27
N GLU A 41 72.52 -44.68 46.77
CA GLU A 41 71.94 -44.04 45.58
C GLU A 41 72.21 -44.90 44.35
N THR A 42 71.35 -45.89 44.10
CA THR A 42 71.26 -46.49 42.77
C THR A 42 70.42 -45.57 41.89
N ALA A 43 71.13 -44.84 41.03
CA ALA A 43 70.57 -43.95 40.02
C ALA A 43 69.55 -44.67 39.12
N LEU A 44 68.26 -44.53 39.46
CA LEU A 44 67.18 -44.52 38.48
C LEU A 44 66.63 -43.10 38.49
N SER A 45 67.15 -42.32 37.56
CA SER A 45 66.59 -41.06 37.09
C SER A 45 65.11 -41.26 36.74
N LEU A 46 64.23 -41.10 37.74
CA LEU A 46 62.83 -40.77 37.52
C LEU A 46 62.79 -39.31 37.07
N GLU A 47 63.28 -39.08 35.85
CA GLU A 47 62.88 -37.93 35.07
C GLU A 47 61.36 -38.02 34.97
N LYS A 48 60.67 -37.18 35.74
CA LYS A 48 59.24 -36.99 35.64
C LYS A 48 59.01 -36.38 34.26
N LYS A 49 58.94 -37.23 33.23
CA LYS A 49 58.62 -36.82 31.86
C LYS A 49 57.31 -36.07 31.94
N GLU A 50 57.37 -34.73 31.84
CA GLU A 50 56.18 -33.91 31.80
C GLU A 50 55.39 -34.36 30.58
N ARG A 51 54.31 -35.09 30.85
CA ARG A 51 53.51 -35.69 29.81
C ARG A 51 52.87 -34.57 29.02
N THR A 52 53.10 -34.56 27.72
CA THR A 52 52.52 -33.57 26.84
C THR A 52 50.99 -33.64 26.96
N LYS A 53 50.30 -32.49 27.05
CA LYS A 53 48.83 -32.39 27.22
C LYS A 53 48.04 -33.32 26.26
N LYS A 54 48.59 -33.55 25.06
CA LYS A 54 48.05 -34.46 24.04
C LYS A 54 48.02 -35.93 24.46
N GLU A 55 49.07 -36.43 25.13
CA GLU A 55 49.15 -37.83 25.59
C GLU A 55 48.17 -38.09 26.75
N ALA A 56 47.98 -37.10 27.62
CA ALA A 56 47.00 -37.16 28.72
C ALA A 56 45.55 -37.16 28.21
N MET A 57 45.21 -36.30 27.24
CA MET A 57 43.88 -36.28 26.62
C MET A 57 43.56 -37.58 25.88
N ARG A 58 44.53 -38.16 25.16
CA ARG A 58 44.33 -39.44 24.43
C ARG A 58 43.99 -40.58 25.38
N ARG A 59 44.67 -40.65 26.53
CA ARG A 59 44.39 -41.68 27.55
C ARG A 59 43.06 -41.44 28.25
N HIS A 60 42.67 -40.19 28.47
CA HIS A 60 41.38 -39.82 29.04
C HIS A 60 40.21 -40.20 28.12
N TRP A 61 40.32 -39.89 26.82
CA TRP A 61 39.33 -40.30 25.81
C TRP A 61 39.23 -41.82 25.68
N ALA A 62 40.36 -42.54 25.69
CA ALA A 62 40.35 -44.00 25.65
C ALA A 62 39.79 -44.64 26.94
N ARG A 63 39.97 -44.00 28.10
CA ARG A 63 39.51 -44.50 29.40
C ARG A 63 38.01 -44.28 29.63
N PHE A 64 37.46 -43.15 29.17
CA PHE A 64 36.07 -42.76 29.39
C PHE A 64 35.21 -42.81 28.13
N TRP A 65 35.69 -43.47 27.07
CA TRP A 65 34.99 -43.56 25.78
C TRP A 65 33.54 -44.03 25.93
N CYS A 66 33.28 -45.05 26.78
CA CYS A 66 31.93 -45.56 27.05
C CYS A 66 31.00 -44.49 27.65
N CYS A 67 31.49 -43.69 28.61
CA CYS A 67 30.71 -42.59 29.19
C CYS A 67 30.40 -41.51 28.15
N TYR A 68 31.37 -41.12 27.33
CA TYR A 68 31.14 -40.15 26.25
C TYR A 68 30.15 -40.67 25.21
N MET A 69 30.20 -41.96 24.87
CA MET A 69 29.23 -42.60 23.98
C MET A 69 27.81 -42.55 24.57
N PHE A 70 27.66 -42.92 25.83
CA PHE A 70 26.38 -42.87 26.55
C PHE A 70 25.81 -41.45 26.63
N PHE A 71 26.60 -40.47 27.07
CA PHE A 71 26.18 -39.07 27.13
C PHE A 71 25.90 -38.50 25.73
N SER A 72 26.66 -38.91 24.71
CA SER A 72 26.40 -38.50 23.32
C SER A 72 25.07 -39.03 22.82
N ILE A 73 24.69 -40.27 23.15
CA ILE A 73 23.37 -40.83 22.79
C ILE A 73 22.27 -40.04 23.48
N ILE A 74 22.38 -39.79 24.78
CA ILE A 74 21.39 -38.99 25.53
C ILE A 74 21.28 -37.58 24.96
N PHE A 75 22.42 -36.93 24.72
CA PHE A 75 22.48 -35.61 24.12
C PHE A 75 21.81 -35.58 22.77
N LEU A 76 22.10 -36.55 21.88
CA LEU A 76 21.50 -36.62 20.56
C LEU A 76 19.98 -36.91 20.63
N ALA A 77 19.56 -37.79 21.56
CA ALA A 77 18.16 -38.12 21.78
C ALA A 77 17.33 -36.93 22.28
N ILE A 78 17.94 -35.98 22.98
CA ILE A 78 17.29 -34.73 23.42
C ILE A 78 17.42 -33.64 22.34
N MET A 79 18.61 -33.45 21.78
CA MET A 79 18.90 -32.39 20.82
C MET A 79 18.16 -32.56 19.50
N LEU A 80 18.02 -33.79 18.98
CA LEU A 80 17.31 -34.04 17.73
C LEU A 80 15.85 -33.57 17.83
N PRO A 81 15.02 -34.05 18.78
CA PRO A 81 13.65 -33.54 18.94
C PRO A 81 13.59 -32.02 19.14
N VAL A 82 14.45 -31.44 19.99
CA VAL A 82 14.46 -29.99 20.23
C VAL A 82 14.80 -29.22 18.96
N PHE A 83 15.81 -29.65 18.22
CA PHE A 83 16.22 -29.00 16.98
C PHE A 83 15.12 -29.06 15.92
N PHE A 84 14.56 -30.24 15.67
CA PHE A 84 13.58 -30.44 14.60
C PHE A 84 12.18 -29.92 14.93
N LEU A 85 11.74 -30.00 16.19
CA LEU A 85 10.38 -29.62 16.58
C LEU A 85 10.26 -28.18 17.08
N VAL A 86 11.34 -27.57 17.59
CA VAL A 86 11.29 -26.23 18.20
C VAL A 86 12.16 -25.25 17.42
N ILE A 87 13.44 -25.56 17.23
CA ILE A 87 14.40 -24.60 16.64
C ILE A 87 14.09 -24.37 15.16
N LEU A 88 13.91 -25.43 14.36
CA LEU A 88 13.64 -25.29 12.92
C LEU A 88 12.34 -24.50 12.64
N PRO A 89 11.19 -24.78 13.29
CA PRO A 89 9.99 -23.98 13.10
C PRO A 89 10.15 -22.52 13.53
N ALA A 90 10.79 -22.27 14.68
CA ALA A 90 11.02 -20.93 15.16
C ALA A 90 11.92 -20.10 14.22
N VAL A 91 13.00 -20.71 13.70
CA VAL A 91 13.89 -20.05 12.73
C VAL A 91 13.17 -19.78 11.41
N SER A 92 12.42 -20.76 10.89
CA SER A 92 11.65 -20.60 9.65
C SER A 92 10.62 -19.48 9.78
N GLN A 93 9.91 -19.41 10.91
CA GLN A 93 8.96 -18.35 11.19
C GLN A 93 9.66 -16.98 11.33
N ARG A 94 10.84 -16.94 11.95
CA ARG A 94 11.63 -15.70 12.06
C ARG A 94 12.07 -15.17 10.70
N VAL A 95 12.43 -16.06 9.77
CA VAL A 95 12.77 -15.68 8.38
C VAL A 95 11.58 -15.03 7.68
N VAL A 96 10.38 -15.60 7.84
CA VAL A 96 9.13 -15.00 7.29
C VAL A 96 8.83 -13.67 7.98
N ASN A 97 8.93 -13.57 9.30
CA ASN A 97 8.66 -12.33 10.03
C ASN A 97 9.62 -11.20 9.62
N ASN A 98 10.87 -11.53 9.33
CA ASN A 98 11.91 -10.59 8.92
C ASN A 98 12.02 -10.41 7.39
N SER A 99 11.15 -11.03 6.60
CA SER A 99 11.17 -10.85 5.15
C SER A 99 10.58 -9.51 4.74
N ASP A 100 11.17 -8.90 3.72
CA ASP A 100 10.65 -7.68 3.10
C ASP A 100 9.67 -8.05 1.99
N LEU A 101 8.46 -7.50 2.06
CA LEU A 101 7.39 -7.73 1.09
C LEU A 101 6.90 -6.38 0.58
N VAL A 102 7.07 -6.15 -0.73
CA VAL A 102 6.72 -4.87 -1.37
C VAL A 102 5.74 -5.16 -2.50
N LEU A 103 4.60 -4.46 -2.51
CA LEU A 103 3.66 -4.55 -3.63
C LEU A 103 4.29 -3.87 -4.85
N VAL A 104 4.39 -4.59 -5.97
CA VAL A 104 5.03 -4.07 -7.20
C VAL A 104 4.04 -3.82 -8.33
N ASP A 105 2.96 -4.59 -8.39
CA ASP A 105 1.89 -4.44 -9.36
C ASP A 105 0.58 -4.94 -8.75
N ALA A 106 -0.51 -4.24 -9.01
CA ALA A 106 -1.84 -4.68 -8.60
C ALA A 106 -2.87 -4.16 -9.58
N ASN A 107 -3.71 -5.04 -10.13
CA ASN A 107 -4.76 -4.65 -11.07
C ASN A 107 -6.11 -5.12 -10.53
N VAL A 108 -7.03 -4.19 -10.31
CA VAL A 108 -8.41 -4.46 -9.96
C VAL A 108 -9.24 -4.18 -11.21
N MET A 109 -9.63 -5.26 -11.88
CA MET A 109 -10.30 -5.21 -13.18
C MET A 109 -11.71 -5.79 -13.06
N GLN A 110 -12.56 -5.42 -14.00
CA GLN A 110 -13.95 -5.88 -14.11
C GLN A 110 -14.72 -5.79 -12.78
N PRO A 111 -14.87 -4.58 -12.20
CA PRO A 111 -15.55 -4.41 -10.92
C PRO A 111 -17.02 -4.85 -11.01
N ARG A 112 -17.43 -5.77 -10.13
CA ARG A 112 -18.81 -6.21 -9.91
C ARG A 112 -19.17 -5.99 -8.45
N PRO A 113 -20.47 -5.90 -8.08
CA PRO A 113 -20.89 -5.64 -6.70
C PRO A 113 -20.27 -6.57 -5.64
N ASP A 114 -19.97 -7.82 -6.01
CA ASP A 114 -19.52 -8.89 -5.13
C ASP A 114 -18.19 -9.55 -5.57
N SER A 115 -17.55 -9.06 -6.64
CA SER A 115 -16.38 -9.73 -7.21
C SER A 115 -15.54 -8.81 -8.11
N VAL A 116 -14.26 -9.18 -8.27
CA VAL A 116 -13.31 -8.51 -9.17
C VAL A 116 -12.39 -9.54 -9.83
N ILE A 117 -11.76 -9.15 -10.94
CA ILE A 117 -10.57 -9.83 -11.45
C ILE A 117 -9.35 -9.15 -10.86
N LEU A 118 -8.63 -9.86 -10.00
CA LEU A 118 -7.50 -9.34 -9.25
C LEU A 118 -6.18 -9.91 -9.79
N THR A 119 -5.27 -9.01 -10.13
CA THR A 119 -3.84 -9.30 -10.26
C THR A 119 -3.15 -8.63 -9.08
N MET A 120 -2.25 -9.36 -8.42
CA MET A 120 -1.46 -8.81 -7.31
C MET A 120 -0.11 -9.47 -7.35
N GLN A 121 0.94 -8.69 -7.55
CA GLN A 121 2.33 -9.13 -7.58
C GLN A 121 3.12 -8.36 -6.53
N SER A 122 3.95 -9.10 -5.79
CA SER A 122 4.79 -8.55 -4.74
C SER A 122 6.21 -9.10 -4.85
N ALA A 123 7.19 -8.22 -4.72
CA ALA A 123 8.57 -8.61 -4.56
C ALA A 123 8.81 -9.07 -3.12
N LEU A 124 9.23 -10.33 -2.97
CA LEU A 124 9.63 -10.91 -1.69
C LEU A 124 11.15 -11.07 -1.66
N LYS A 125 11.77 -10.46 -0.65
CA LYS A 125 13.19 -10.66 -0.36
C LYS A 125 13.34 -11.41 0.96
N LEU A 126 13.98 -12.56 0.89
CA LEU A 126 14.34 -13.34 2.09
C LEU A 126 15.67 -12.85 2.65
N PRO A 127 15.84 -12.81 3.99
CA PRO A 127 17.10 -12.46 4.64
C PRO A 127 18.17 -13.56 4.52
N ILE A 128 17.90 -14.63 3.78
CA ILE A 128 18.79 -15.78 3.59
C ILE A 128 19.10 -15.98 2.10
N GLY A 129 20.34 -16.36 1.80
CA GLY A 129 20.79 -16.63 0.42
C GLY A 129 20.44 -18.03 -0.09
N LEU A 130 19.58 -18.78 0.61
CA LEU A 130 19.22 -20.15 0.26
C LEU A 130 17.82 -20.21 -0.38
N PRO A 131 17.62 -21.00 -1.45
CA PRO A 131 16.29 -21.20 -2.02
C PRO A 131 15.34 -21.87 -1.02
N VAL A 132 14.14 -21.32 -0.87
CA VAL A 132 13.06 -21.86 -0.03
C VAL A 132 11.88 -22.23 -0.91
N ARG A 133 11.47 -23.49 -0.90
CA ARG A 133 10.24 -23.93 -1.60
C ARG A 133 9.06 -23.77 -0.66
N ILE A 134 7.94 -23.25 -1.15
CA ILE A 134 6.66 -23.21 -0.44
C ILE A 134 5.64 -24.09 -1.17
N ASP A 135 4.79 -24.77 -0.40
CA ASP A 135 3.58 -25.39 -0.93
C ASP A 135 2.54 -24.29 -1.27
N PRO A 136 1.53 -24.60 -2.10
CA PRO A 136 0.44 -23.66 -2.38
C PRO A 136 -0.14 -23.06 -1.10
N ILE A 137 -0.44 -21.77 -1.15
CA ILE A 137 -0.91 -21.00 0.00
C ILE A 137 -2.16 -20.20 -0.36
N THR A 138 -3.16 -20.25 0.53
CA THR A 138 -4.28 -19.31 0.50
C THR A 138 -3.93 -18.11 1.37
N LEU A 139 -3.97 -16.91 0.79
CA LEU A 139 -3.80 -15.65 1.49
C LEU A 139 -5.17 -14.99 1.69
N ASP A 140 -5.56 -14.81 2.94
CA ASP A 140 -6.69 -13.97 3.32
C ASP A 140 -6.22 -12.52 3.30
N LEU A 141 -6.89 -11.68 2.51
CA LEU A 141 -6.68 -10.22 2.49
C LEU A 141 -7.73 -9.59 3.39
N PHE A 142 -7.31 -8.79 4.36
CA PHE A 142 -8.19 -8.36 5.45
C PHE A 142 -7.91 -6.96 5.96
N ASN A 143 -8.92 -6.36 6.58
CA ASN A 143 -8.79 -5.13 7.37
C ASN A 143 -8.38 -5.50 8.80
N ARG A 144 -7.18 -5.09 9.21
CA ARG A 144 -6.58 -5.52 10.49
C ARG A 144 -7.25 -4.90 11.71
N ASP A 145 -7.77 -3.68 11.57
CA ASP A 145 -8.36 -2.90 12.67
C ASP A 145 -9.84 -3.23 12.92
N GLU A 146 -10.40 -4.16 12.15
CA GLU A 146 -11.82 -4.53 12.22
C GLU A 146 -12.07 -5.69 13.19
N PRO A 147 -13.09 -5.60 14.07
CA PRO A 147 -13.44 -6.67 14.99
C PRO A 147 -14.03 -7.88 14.24
N GLY A 148 -13.46 -9.08 14.47
CA GLY A 148 -13.91 -10.32 13.85
C GLY A 148 -13.08 -10.74 12.63
N ASN A 149 -13.71 -11.37 11.63
CA ASN A 149 -13.06 -11.77 10.39
C ASN A 149 -13.12 -10.63 9.37
N GLY A 150 -12.16 -9.69 9.44
CA GLY A 150 -12.04 -8.55 8.52
C GLY A 150 -11.64 -8.92 7.09
N THR A 151 -11.69 -10.20 6.71
CA THR A 151 -11.30 -10.68 5.39
C THR A 151 -12.24 -10.18 4.31
N TRP A 152 -11.70 -9.47 3.33
CA TRP A 152 -12.42 -8.98 2.16
C TRP A 152 -12.21 -9.83 0.92
N ALA A 153 -11.10 -10.58 0.80
CA ALA A 153 -10.85 -11.49 -0.32
C ALA A 153 -9.88 -12.63 0.04
N LYS A 154 -9.79 -13.62 -0.85
CA LYS A 154 -8.79 -14.70 -0.78
C LYS A 154 -7.99 -14.80 -2.07
N LEU A 155 -6.68 -14.95 -1.95
CA LEU A 155 -5.78 -15.24 -3.07
C LEU A 155 -5.25 -16.66 -2.98
N TYR A 156 -5.17 -17.35 -4.11
CA TYR A 156 -4.64 -18.71 -4.21
C TYR A 156 -3.30 -18.67 -4.95
N LEU A 157 -2.22 -18.71 -4.18
CA LEU A 157 -0.87 -18.72 -4.75
C LEU A 157 -0.40 -20.16 -4.93
N ASN A 158 0.12 -20.45 -6.11
CA ASN A 158 0.72 -21.74 -6.42
C ASN A 158 2.03 -21.94 -5.64
N GLY A 159 2.36 -23.20 -5.37
CA GLY A 159 3.64 -23.56 -4.77
C GLY A 159 4.79 -23.15 -5.68
N THR A 160 5.83 -22.57 -5.09
CA THR A 160 6.96 -22.01 -5.85
C THR A 160 8.23 -22.02 -5.01
N THR A 161 9.38 -21.81 -5.66
CA THR A 161 10.68 -21.68 -4.99
C THR A 161 11.12 -20.23 -4.99
N ILE A 162 11.34 -19.70 -3.80
CA ILE A 162 11.76 -18.32 -3.54
C ILE A 162 13.28 -18.32 -3.40
N SER A 163 13.96 -17.56 -4.25
CA SER A 163 15.42 -17.41 -4.19
C SER A 163 15.81 -15.96 -4.50
N GLY A 164 16.60 -15.36 -3.62
CA GLY A 164 17.00 -13.96 -3.76
C GLY A 164 15.81 -13.01 -3.75
N ASN A 165 15.70 -12.18 -4.78
CA ASN A 165 14.53 -11.34 -5.03
C ASN A 165 13.58 -12.08 -5.98
N THR A 166 12.42 -12.50 -5.48
CA THR A 166 11.43 -13.24 -6.27
C THR A 166 10.10 -12.50 -6.24
N THR A 167 9.51 -12.29 -7.41
CA THR A 167 8.14 -11.78 -7.53
C THR A 167 7.16 -12.92 -7.35
N LEU A 168 6.21 -12.73 -6.43
CA LEU A 168 5.16 -13.69 -6.09
C LEU A 168 3.81 -13.02 -6.22
N GLY A 169 2.79 -13.78 -6.60
CA GLY A 169 1.48 -13.20 -6.78
C GLY A 169 0.50 -14.07 -7.52
N VAL A 170 -0.64 -13.46 -7.82
CA VAL A 170 -1.67 -14.01 -8.71
C VAL A 170 -1.87 -13.07 -9.89
N THR A 171 -2.34 -13.60 -11.01
CA THR A 171 -2.62 -12.83 -12.21
C THR A 171 -3.98 -13.24 -12.75
N ASN A 172 -4.83 -12.24 -13.02
CA ASN A 172 -6.19 -12.39 -13.54
C ASN A 172 -7.04 -13.40 -12.76
N GLN A 173 -6.95 -13.37 -11.43
CA GLN A 173 -7.70 -14.29 -10.58
C GLN A 173 -9.10 -13.73 -10.32
N PHE A 174 -10.14 -14.49 -10.68
CA PHE A 174 -11.49 -14.21 -10.22
C PHE A 174 -11.56 -14.28 -8.69
N THR A 175 -11.99 -13.18 -8.08
CA THR A 175 -11.89 -12.98 -6.65
C THR A 175 -13.24 -12.50 -6.10
N PRO A 176 -14.01 -13.40 -5.46
CA PRO A 176 -15.18 -13.02 -4.69
C PRO A 176 -14.82 -12.10 -3.52
N LEU A 177 -15.69 -11.15 -3.23
CA LEU A 177 -15.48 -10.12 -2.23
C LEU A 177 -16.51 -10.22 -1.10
N ASN A 178 -16.06 -9.94 0.13
CA ASN A 178 -16.96 -9.49 1.17
C ASN A 178 -17.18 -7.98 0.98
N ALA A 179 -18.33 -7.59 0.43
CA ALA A 179 -18.62 -6.24 -0.01
C ALA A 179 -18.43 -5.17 1.09
N ASP A 180 -18.83 -5.47 2.32
CA ASP A 180 -18.71 -4.52 3.45
C ASP A 180 -17.25 -4.26 3.82
N GLN A 181 -16.46 -5.34 3.95
CA GLN A 181 -15.03 -5.22 4.28
C GLN A 181 -14.24 -4.64 3.10
N TRP A 182 -14.62 -4.98 1.87
CA TRP A 182 -14.01 -4.43 0.68
C TRP A 182 -14.27 -2.92 0.56
N ALA A 183 -15.50 -2.46 0.80
CA ALA A 183 -15.82 -1.03 0.78
C ALA A 183 -14.99 -0.22 1.79
N LYS A 184 -14.71 -0.79 2.97
CA LYS A 184 -13.80 -0.18 3.96
C LYS A 184 -12.37 -0.09 3.46
N TYR A 185 -11.86 -1.16 2.84
CA TYR A 185 -10.52 -1.14 2.22
C TYR A 185 -10.44 -0.12 1.09
N VAL A 186 -11.44 -0.08 0.19
CA VAL A 186 -11.54 0.92 -0.88
C VAL A 186 -11.56 2.33 -0.32
N ARG A 187 -12.29 2.58 0.78
CA ARG A 187 -12.26 3.88 1.47
C ARG A 187 -10.86 4.25 1.94
N SER A 188 -10.16 3.33 2.60
CA SER A 188 -8.78 3.57 3.04
C SER A 188 -7.86 3.91 1.84
N VAL A 189 -7.95 3.13 0.75
CA VAL A 189 -7.18 3.38 -0.49
C VAL A 189 -7.51 4.72 -1.14
N VAL A 190 -8.78 5.16 -1.11
CA VAL A 190 -9.18 6.43 -1.72
C VAL A 190 -8.73 7.63 -0.89
N PHE A 191 -8.92 7.60 0.43
CA PHE A 191 -8.75 8.78 1.29
C PHE A 191 -7.39 8.89 1.96
N GLU A 192 -6.69 7.79 2.22
CA GLU A 192 -5.39 7.81 2.90
C GLU A 192 -4.23 7.89 1.91
N GLU A 193 -3.12 8.47 2.35
CA GLU A 193 -1.87 8.50 1.57
C GLU A 193 -1.16 7.13 1.57
N HIS A 194 -1.27 6.39 2.67
CA HIS A 194 -0.56 5.13 2.89
C HIS A 194 -1.45 4.00 3.45
N ALA A 195 -2.54 3.70 2.77
CA ALA A 195 -3.48 2.66 3.22
C ALA A 195 -2.80 1.28 3.37
N PRO A 196 -2.91 0.61 4.53
CA PRO A 196 -2.25 -0.66 4.78
C PRO A 196 -2.92 -1.82 4.05
N LEU A 197 -2.15 -2.62 3.30
CA LEU A 197 -2.62 -3.90 2.74
C LEU A 197 -2.19 -5.05 3.68
N SER A 198 -3.14 -5.59 4.45
CA SER A 198 -2.88 -6.73 5.34
C SER A 198 -3.25 -8.06 4.71
N LEU A 199 -2.37 -9.04 4.87
CA LEU A 199 -2.55 -10.39 4.37
C LEU A 199 -2.10 -11.43 5.38
N LYS A 200 -2.80 -12.57 5.39
CA LYS A 200 -2.51 -13.69 6.27
C LYS A 200 -2.67 -15.02 5.56
N GLY A 201 -1.75 -15.95 5.78
CA GLY A 201 -1.88 -17.31 5.28
C GLY A 201 -0.86 -18.25 5.90
N THR A 202 -1.16 -19.54 5.93
CA THR A 202 -0.27 -20.57 6.47
C THR A 202 0.07 -21.58 5.40
N THR A 203 1.34 -21.92 5.26
CA THR A 203 1.83 -22.94 4.32
C THR A 203 2.95 -23.78 4.92
N MET A 204 3.31 -24.84 4.22
CA MET A 204 4.52 -25.61 4.47
C MET A 204 5.66 -25.03 3.63
N SER A 205 6.74 -24.65 4.31
CA SER A 205 8.00 -24.23 3.71
C SER A 205 9.04 -25.36 3.78
N TYR A 206 9.93 -25.39 2.79
CA TYR A 206 10.97 -26.40 2.66
C TYR A 206 12.31 -25.75 2.37
N LEU A 207 13.28 -26.02 3.24
CA LEU A 207 14.69 -25.71 3.02
C LEU A 207 15.41 -27.02 2.72
N GLY A 208 15.60 -27.31 1.42
CA GLY A 208 16.01 -28.64 0.98
C GLY A 208 14.97 -29.70 1.37
N LYS A 209 15.36 -30.69 2.19
CA LYS A 209 14.47 -31.75 2.70
C LYS A 209 13.80 -31.38 4.03
N LEU A 210 14.21 -30.29 4.68
CA LEU A 210 13.68 -29.85 5.96
C LEU A 210 12.36 -29.14 5.72
N LYS A 211 11.28 -29.61 6.35
CA LYS A 211 9.95 -29.00 6.25
C LYS A 211 9.61 -28.24 7.53
N SER A 212 8.96 -27.10 7.38
CA SER A 212 8.46 -26.30 8.50
C SER A 212 7.14 -25.63 8.13
N ARG A 213 6.18 -25.66 9.05
CA ARG A 213 4.96 -24.85 8.93
C ARG A 213 5.30 -23.40 9.22
N VAL A 214 4.88 -22.49 8.34
CA VAL A 214 5.08 -21.05 8.50
C VAL A 214 3.78 -20.31 8.24
N THR A 215 3.57 -19.24 9.00
CA THR A 215 2.43 -18.32 8.82
C THR A 215 2.95 -16.97 8.35
N MET A 216 2.52 -16.56 7.17
CA MET A 216 2.67 -15.20 6.67
C MET A 216 1.57 -14.36 7.32
N ASP A 217 1.93 -13.37 8.13
CA ASP A 217 1.01 -12.37 8.68
C ASP A 217 1.71 -11.03 8.53
N LYS A 218 1.35 -10.28 7.49
CA LYS A 218 2.08 -9.09 7.05
C LYS A 218 1.11 -7.95 6.77
N THR A 219 1.62 -6.73 6.95
CA THR A 219 0.98 -5.51 6.49
C THR A 219 1.97 -4.79 5.59
N ILE A 220 1.60 -4.68 4.31
CA ILE A 220 2.38 -3.99 3.28
C ILE A 220 2.01 -2.51 3.36
N LYS A 221 3.03 -1.67 3.50
CA LYS A 221 2.89 -0.22 3.34
C LYS A 221 3.00 0.12 1.85
N GLN A 222 2.08 0.91 1.34
CA GLN A 222 1.99 1.29 -0.07
C GLN A 222 1.54 2.74 -0.17
N ASN A 223 1.83 3.40 -1.30
CA ASN A 223 1.18 4.66 -1.62
C ASN A 223 -0.21 4.37 -2.17
N THR A 224 -1.19 5.20 -1.80
CA THR A 224 -2.58 5.11 -2.26
C THR A 224 -3.07 6.45 -2.79
N LEU A 225 -4.35 6.58 -3.12
CA LEU A 225 -4.83 7.68 -3.97
C LEU A 225 -4.79 9.05 -3.27
N ASN A 226 -4.69 9.08 -1.94
CA ASN A 226 -4.53 10.32 -1.16
C ASN A 226 -5.57 11.40 -1.51
N GLY A 227 -6.84 10.99 -1.62
CA GLY A 227 -7.93 11.88 -2.02
C GLY A 227 -7.76 12.51 -3.40
N PHE A 228 -6.94 11.91 -4.28
CA PHE A 228 -6.50 12.47 -5.56
C PHE A 228 -5.83 13.84 -5.41
N ALA A 229 -4.99 14.00 -4.39
CA ALA A 229 -4.18 15.21 -4.21
C ALA A 229 -3.42 15.55 -5.51
N GLY A 230 -3.63 16.77 -6.02
CA GLY A 230 -3.15 17.21 -7.33
C GLY A 230 -4.15 17.04 -8.47
N PHE A 231 -5.41 16.70 -8.19
CA PHE A 231 -6.51 16.76 -9.15
C PHE A 231 -6.54 18.12 -9.86
N SER A 232 -6.65 18.07 -11.19
CA SER A 232 -6.71 19.27 -12.02
C SER A 232 -7.67 19.09 -13.20
N ILE A 233 -8.21 20.21 -13.66
CA ILE A 233 -9.02 20.29 -14.88
C ILE A 233 -8.34 21.25 -15.84
N GLU A 234 -8.17 20.82 -17.08
CA GLU A 234 -7.55 21.58 -18.16
C GLU A 234 -8.42 21.57 -19.41
N GLY A 235 -8.19 22.52 -20.32
CA GLY A 235 -8.86 22.55 -21.62
C GLY A 235 -10.39 22.71 -21.55
N SER A 236 -10.92 23.30 -20.48
CA SER A 236 -12.36 23.51 -20.30
C SER A 236 -12.94 24.41 -21.39
N GLN A 237 -13.99 23.95 -22.07
CA GLN A 237 -14.69 24.68 -23.11
C GLN A 237 -16.20 24.51 -22.96
N LEU A 238 -16.91 25.64 -22.99
CA LEU A 238 -18.37 25.66 -23.09
C LEU A 238 -18.77 25.61 -24.57
N LEU A 239 -19.68 24.70 -24.92
CA LEU A 239 -20.22 24.54 -26.27
C LEU A 239 -21.60 25.18 -26.35
N LEU A 240 -21.75 26.14 -27.27
CA LEU A 240 -22.99 26.83 -27.56
C LEU A 240 -23.17 26.89 -29.08
N PRO A 241 -24.20 26.23 -29.67
CA PRO A 241 -25.21 25.40 -29.00
C PRO A 241 -24.64 24.10 -28.42
N ALA A 242 -25.39 23.46 -27.51
CA ALA A 242 -25.04 22.15 -26.97
C ALA A 242 -25.02 21.08 -28.08
N GLU A 243 -24.25 20.01 -27.86
CA GLU A 243 -24.23 18.85 -28.73
C GLU A 243 -25.58 18.09 -28.70
N PRO A 244 -25.87 17.21 -29.69
CA PRO A 244 -27.15 16.50 -29.77
C PRO A 244 -27.50 15.65 -28.54
N ASP A 245 -26.49 15.20 -27.79
CA ASP A 245 -26.66 14.45 -26.54
C ASP A 245 -26.90 15.36 -25.31
N GLY A 246 -26.89 16.69 -25.51
CA GLY A 246 -27.03 17.71 -24.48
C GLY A 246 -25.73 18.13 -23.80
N THR A 247 -24.57 17.59 -24.21
CA THR A 247 -23.26 18.02 -23.71
C THR A 247 -23.00 19.48 -24.11
N ASN A 248 -22.67 20.32 -23.13
CA ASN A 248 -22.31 21.72 -23.35
C ASN A 248 -21.04 22.15 -22.62
N LEU A 249 -20.38 21.24 -21.90
CA LEU A 249 -19.10 21.46 -21.26
C LEU A 249 -18.18 20.30 -21.63
N ILE A 250 -16.99 20.59 -22.15
CA ILE A 250 -15.93 19.60 -22.36
C ILE A 250 -14.70 20.03 -21.59
N ALA A 251 -13.98 19.08 -21.02
CA ALA A 251 -12.73 19.34 -20.30
C ALA A 251 -11.88 18.07 -20.26
N ASN A 252 -10.64 18.20 -19.80
CA ASN A 252 -9.78 17.07 -19.46
C ASN A 252 -9.49 17.10 -17.96
N ALA A 253 -9.80 16.00 -17.27
CA ALA A 253 -9.56 15.85 -15.84
C ALA A 253 -8.37 14.93 -15.60
N THR A 254 -7.39 15.42 -14.86
CA THR A 254 -6.24 14.63 -14.42
C THR A 254 -6.51 14.13 -13.01
N LEU A 255 -6.55 12.80 -12.86
CA LEU A 255 -6.67 12.12 -11.57
C LEU A 255 -5.33 11.44 -11.24
N PRO A 256 -4.52 12.03 -10.34
CA PRO A 256 -3.26 11.43 -9.92
C PRO A 256 -3.46 10.08 -9.26
N ASN A 257 -2.60 9.12 -9.58
CA ASN A 257 -2.53 7.83 -8.93
C ASN A 257 -1.06 7.53 -8.56
N PRO A 258 -0.61 7.89 -7.36
CA PRO A 258 0.78 7.65 -6.93
C PRO A 258 1.02 6.19 -6.51
N SER A 259 0.01 5.32 -6.59
CA SER A 259 0.11 3.90 -6.26
C SER A 259 0.66 3.08 -7.43
N VAL A 260 0.97 1.82 -7.16
CA VAL A 260 1.28 0.79 -8.19
C VAL A 260 0.02 0.11 -8.73
N MET A 261 -1.17 0.58 -8.34
CA MET A 261 -2.43 -0.07 -8.66
C MET A 261 -2.99 0.46 -9.98
N THR A 262 -3.46 -0.44 -10.86
CA THR A 262 -4.39 -0.11 -11.92
C THR A 262 -5.81 -0.43 -11.46
N LEU A 263 -6.70 0.55 -11.50
CA LEU A 263 -8.09 0.41 -11.07
C LEU A 263 -9.02 0.70 -12.24
N GLU A 264 -9.79 -0.30 -12.66
CA GLU A 264 -10.91 -0.09 -13.56
C GLU A 264 -12.11 0.37 -12.72
N ILE A 265 -12.57 1.60 -12.95
CA ILE A 265 -13.66 2.23 -12.19
C ILE A 265 -14.98 2.10 -12.96
N GLY A 266 -14.95 2.37 -14.27
CA GLY A 266 -16.12 2.39 -15.15
C GLY A 266 -16.60 3.80 -15.47
N THR A 267 -17.83 3.91 -15.98
CA THR A 267 -18.44 5.20 -16.30
C THR A 267 -18.83 5.90 -15.01
N THR A 268 -18.19 7.04 -14.77
CA THR A 268 -18.32 7.84 -13.54
C THR A 268 -19.13 9.09 -13.83
N VAL A 269 -20.26 9.24 -13.16
CA VAL A 269 -21.09 10.46 -13.21
C VAL A 269 -20.88 11.25 -11.94
N LEU A 270 -20.56 12.53 -12.10
CA LEU A 270 -20.27 13.50 -11.06
C LEU A 270 -21.31 14.62 -11.11
N ASP A 271 -21.81 15.07 -9.97
CA ASP A 271 -22.57 16.31 -9.89
C ASP A 271 -21.58 17.49 -9.79
N LEU A 272 -21.80 18.53 -10.59
CA LEU A 272 -21.03 19.78 -10.58
C LEU A 272 -21.69 20.76 -9.62
N LYS A 273 -20.93 21.27 -8.66
CA LYS A 273 -21.41 22.17 -7.61
C LYS A 273 -20.64 23.49 -7.57
N SER A 274 -21.35 24.56 -7.26
CA SER A 274 -20.77 25.84 -6.83
C SER A 274 -21.27 26.12 -5.42
N GLY A 275 -20.41 25.89 -4.43
CA GLY A 275 -20.84 25.79 -3.04
C GLY A 275 -21.84 24.64 -2.86
N ASP A 276 -23.02 24.92 -2.32
CA ASP A 276 -24.07 23.90 -2.12
C ASP A 276 -24.98 23.69 -3.34
N LEU A 277 -24.94 24.59 -4.33
CA LEU A 277 -25.82 24.52 -5.49
C LEU A 277 -25.26 23.56 -6.54
N VAL A 278 -26.06 22.57 -6.94
CA VAL A 278 -25.78 21.74 -8.11
C VAL A 278 -26.11 22.54 -9.38
N ILE A 279 -25.10 22.75 -10.21
CA ILE A 279 -25.18 23.57 -11.44
C ILE A 279 -25.09 22.71 -12.70
N GLY A 280 -24.92 21.39 -12.57
CA GLY A 280 -24.83 20.49 -13.71
C GLY A 280 -24.31 19.11 -13.33
N ASN A 281 -23.94 18.34 -14.33
CA ASN A 281 -23.25 17.06 -14.17
C ASN A 281 -22.06 16.94 -15.13
N ALA A 282 -21.15 16.03 -14.80
CA ALA A 282 -20.01 15.65 -15.61
C ALA A 282 -19.91 14.12 -15.66
N THR A 283 -19.50 13.60 -16.81
CA THR A 283 -19.36 12.17 -17.06
C THR A 283 -17.96 11.90 -17.57
N ILE A 284 -17.33 10.88 -16.99
CA ILE A 284 -16.07 10.30 -17.45
C ILE A 284 -16.37 8.87 -17.87
N ASP A 285 -16.29 8.59 -19.17
CA ASP A 285 -16.60 7.28 -19.71
C ASP A 285 -15.43 6.31 -19.50
N ASN A 286 -15.74 5.09 -19.02
CA ASN A 286 -14.78 3.99 -18.86
C ASN A 286 -13.47 4.40 -18.16
N LEU A 287 -13.58 5.09 -17.01
CA LEU A 287 -12.43 5.55 -16.26
C LEU A 287 -11.57 4.37 -15.80
N VAL A 288 -10.28 4.42 -16.14
CA VAL A 288 -9.24 3.51 -15.64
C VAL A 288 -8.12 4.34 -15.02
N LEU A 289 -7.91 4.19 -13.71
CA LEU A 289 -6.83 4.86 -12.99
C LEU A 289 -5.57 4.01 -13.12
N ARG A 290 -4.59 4.50 -13.88
CA ARG A 290 -3.27 3.87 -14.05
C ARG A 290 -2.23 4.58 -13.19
N PRO A 291 -1.15 3.90 -12.76
CA PRO A 291 -0.06 4.55 -12.04
C PRO A 291 0.46 5.81 -12.76
N GLY A 292 0.63 6.90 -12.01
CA GLY A 292 1.04 8.21 -12.49
C GLY A 292 -0.10 9.21 -12.68
N ASN A 293 0.16 10.29 -13.43
CA ASN A 293 -0.81 11.34 -13.71
C ASN A 293 -1.33 11.19 -15.14
N HIS A 294 -2.59 10.77 -15.27
CA HIS A 294 -3.24 10.56 -16.56
C HIS A 294 -4.45 11.47 -16.69
N SER A 295 -4.58 12.11 -17.84
CA SER A 295 -5.70 12.99 -18.16
C SER A 295 -6.78 12.22 -18.90
N ASN A 296 -8.04 12.41 -18.51
CA ASN A 296 -9.20 11.74 -19.08
C ASN A 296 -10.20 12.78 -19.61
N PRO A 297 -10.79 12.55 -20.79
CA PRO A 297 -11.81 13.45 -21.32
C PRO A 297 -13.06 13.40 -20.45
N VAL A 298 -13.63 14.57 -20.21
CA VAL A 298 -14.84 14.78 -19.42
C VAL A 298 -15.88 15.48 -20.27
N ARG A 299 -17.10 14.96 -20.24
CA ARG A 299 -18.26 15.53 -20.93
C ARG A 299 -19.30 15.93 -19.89
N GLY A 300 -19.69 17.18 -19.89
CA GLY A 300 -20.57 17.76 -18.90
C GLY A 300 -21.78 18.47 -19.48
N LYS A 301 -22.83 18.53 -18.66
CA LYS A 301 -24.05 19.27 -18.91
C LYS A 301 -24.21 20.30 -17.80
N LEU A 302 -23.84 21.53 -18.12
CA LEU A 302 -24.00 22.69 -17.26
C LEU A 302 -25.40 23.29 -17.47
N ASP A 303 -26.18 23.39 -16.40
CA ASP A 303 -27.48 24.05 -16.41
C ASP A 303 -27.28 25.56 -16.25
N LEU A 304 -27.07 26.22 -17.40
CA LEU A 304 -26.88 27.67 -17.44
C LEU A 304 -28.07 28.38 -16.78
N GLY A 305 -29.32 27.95 -17.04
CA GLY A 305 -30.52 28.56 -16.47
C GLY A 305 -30.56 28.52 -14.94
N THR A 306 -30.12 27.41 -14.33
CA THR A 306 -29.99 27.31 -12.87
C THR A 306 -28.88 28.21 -12.34
N VAL A 307 -27.76 28.34 -13.07
CA VAL A 307 -26.70 29.32 -12.75
C VAL A 307 -27.27 30.75 -12.79
N LEU A 308 -28.05 31.11 -13.82
CA LEU A 308 -28.65 32.45 -13.99
C LEU A 308 -29.60 32.81 -12.85
N LYS A 309 -30.49 31.88 -12.52
CA LYS A 309 -31.50 32.09 -11.46
C LYS A 309 -30.87 32.24 -10.08
N ASN A 310 -29.66 31.70 -9.88
CA ASN A 310 -28.95 31.71 -8.60
C ASN A 310 -27.63 32.49 -8.66
N LEU A 311 -27.54 33.50 -9.55
CA LEU A 311 -26.32 34.28 -9.75
C LEU A 311 -25.80 34.91 -8.46
N GLY A 312 -26.67 35.46 -7.62
CA GLY A 312 -26.26 36.06 -6.34
C GLY A 312 -25.47 35.09 -5.44
N PRO A 313 -26.07 33.94 -5.05
CA PRO A 313 -25.37 32.89 -4.30
C PRO A 313 -24.11 32.34 -4.99
N VAL A 314 -24.14 32.12 -6.31
CA VAL A 314 -22.97 31.64 -7.07
C VAL A 314 -21.84 32.66 -7.00
N LEU A 315 -22.09 33.93 -7.31
CA LEU A 315 -21.09 35.00 -7.24
C LEU A 315 -20.55 35.19 -5.82
N GLN A 316 -21.40 35.06 -4.80
CA GLN A 316 -20.98 35.15 -3.40
C GLN A 316 -20.05 33.99 -3.01
N SER A 317 -20.40 32.75 -3.39
CA SER A 317 -19.56 31.56 -3.15
C SER A 317 -18.23 31.60 -3.90
N GLN A 318 -18.18 32.32 -5.03
CA GLN A 318 -17.03 32.39 -5.92
C GLN A 318 -16.22 33.68 -5.79
N LYS A 319 -16.56 34.59 -4.87
CA LYS A 319 -16.00 35.96 -4.81
C LYS A 319 -14.47 35.99 -4.87
N ASP A 320 -13.81 35.16 -4.07
CA ASP A 320 -12.34 35.10 -4.03
C ASP A 320 -11.76 34.40 -5.27
N SER A 321 -12.44 33.39 -5.80
CA SER A 321 -12.04 32.70 -7.03
C SER A 321 -12.10 33.66 -8.23
N LEU A 322 -13.22 34.39 -8.37
CA LEU A 322 -13.46 35.36 -9.45
C LEU A 322 -12.43 36.49 -9.41
N ARG A 323 -12.09 37.00 -8.22
CA ARG A 323 -11.03 38.00 -8.02
C ARG A 323 -9.68 37.54 -8.56
N ASN A 324 -9.41 36.24 -8.49
CA ASN A 324 -8.19 35.63 -8.98
C ASN A 324 -8.31 35.08 -10.42
N GLY A 325 -9.43 35.34 -11.11
CA GLY A 325 -9.63 34.99 -12.52
C GLY A 325 -10.08 33.55 -12.80
N TYR A 326 -10.53 32.80 -11.79
CA TYR A 326 -11.00 31.42 -11.94
C TYR A 326 -12.35 31.16 -11.23
N LEU A 327 -13.05 30.09 -11.62
CA LEU A 327 -14.19 29.54 -10.90
C LEU A 327 -13.73 28.29 -10.15
N THR A 328 -14.10 28.15 -8.88
CA THR A 328 -13.86 26.90 -8.14
C THR A 328 -15.10 26.04 -8.26
N LEU A 329 -15.00 24.92 -8.97
CA LEU A 329 -16.08 23.96 -9.12
C LEU A 329 -15.78 22.74 -8.26
N ASP A 330 -16.74 22.40 -7.41
CA ASP A 330 -16.69 21.18 -6.61
C ASP A 330 -17.42 20.07 -7.36
N THR A 331 -16.88 18.86 -7.31
CA THR A 331 -17.48 17.70 -7.95
C THR A 331 -17.62 16.57 -6.95
N VAL A 332 -18.78 15.92 -6.96
CA VAL A 332 -19.10 14.81 -6.06
C VAL A 332 -19.64 13.66 -6.90
N ALA A 333 -19.17 12.44 -6.65
CA ALA A 333 -19.66 11.28 -7.40
C ALA A 333 -21.14 11.03 -7.13
N LYS A 334 -21.90 10.84 -8.20
CA LYS A 334 -23.31 10.49 -8.15
C LYS A 334 -23.51 8.99 -8.31
N SER A 335 -22.86 8.41 -9.32
CA SER A 335 -22.97 7.00 -9.65
C SER A 335 -21.74 6.53 -10.43
N ILE A 336 -21.34 5.28 -10.18
CA ILE A 336 -20.29 4.59 -10.92
C ILE A 336 -20.86 3.29 -11.45
N VAL A 337 -20.83 3.12 -12.77
CA VAL A 337 -21.42 1.98 -13.48
C VAL A 337 -20.36 1.31 -14.33
N TYR A 338 -20.25 0.00 -14.20
CA TYR A 338 -19.38 -0.82 -15.01
C TYR A 338 -20.21 -1.83 -15.81
N ASP A 339 -20.14 -1.75 -17.14
CA ASP A 339 -20.82 -2.68 -18.05
C ASP A 339 -22.32 -2.85 -17.69
N GLY A 340 -23.00 -1.71 -17.52
CA GLY A 340 -24.43 -1.64 -17.21
C GLY A 340 -24.83 -1.91 -15.76
N VAL A 341 -23.88 -2.28 -14.89
CA VAL A 341 -24.15 -2.60 -13.47
C VAL A 341 -23.48 -1.58 -12.55
N GLU A 342 -24.23 -1.05 -11.59
CA GLU A 342 -23.68 -0.14 -10.58
C GLU A 342 -22.64 -0.86 -9.70
N VAL A 343 -21.56 -0.15 -9.34
CA VAL A 343 -20.50 -0.65 -8.46
C VAL A 343 -20.58 0.04 -7.10
N PRO A 344 -21.30 -0.53 -6.10
CA PRO A 344 -21.69 0.21 -4.89
C PRO A 344 -20.50 0.65 -4.03
N TYR A 345 -19.45 -0.16 -3.93
CA TYR A 345 -18.29 0.19 -3.12
C TYR A 345 -17.48 1.35 -3.71
N TYR A 346 -17.50 1.56 -5.03
CA TYR A 346 -16.93 2.78 -5.63
C TYR A 346 -17.89 3.94 -5.47
N THR A 347 -19.16 3.77 -5.83
CA THR A 347 -20.16 4.83 -5.74
C THR A 347 -20.24 5.42 -4.33
N ASN A 348 -20.35 4.58 -3.30
CA ASN A 348 -20.54 5.03 -1.92
C ASN A 348 -19.28 5.69 -1.35
N VAL A 349 -18.09 5.20 -1.69
CA VAL A 349 -16.83 5.78 -1.21
C VAL A 349 -16.56 7.13 -1.90
N MET A 350 -16.76 7.20 -3.22
CA MET A 350 -16.50 8.41 -4.00
C MET A 350 -17.54 9.51 -3.76
N LYS A 351 -18.74 9.17 -3.28
CA LYS A 351 -19.76 10.14 -2.82
C LYS A 351 -19.29 11.00 -1.65
N ASP A 352 -18.41 10.48 -0.81
CA ASP A 352 -17.85 11.21 0.33
C ASP A 352 -16.61 12.04 -0.06
N LEU A 353 -16.17 11.95 -1.31
CA LEU A 353 -14.99 12.65 -1.82
C LEU A 353 -15.43 13.84 -2.66
N THR A 354 -15.12 15.04 -2.18
CA THR A 354 -15.28 16.28 -2.95
C THR A 354 -13.97 16.60 -3.68
N LEU A 355 -14.02 16.65 -5.00
CA LEU A 355 -12.91 17.08 -5.85
C LEU A 355 -13.15 18.51 -6.32
N SER A 356 -12.29 19.43 -5.89
CA SER A 356 -12.36 20.86 -6.25
C SER A 356 -11.39 21.20 -7.37
N ALA A 357 -11.87 21.85 -8.43
CA ALA A 357 -11.05 22.32 -9.54
C ALA A 357 -11.20 23.82 -9.78
N LYS A 358 -10.09 24.47 -10.13
CA LYS A 358 -10.07 25.87 -10.57
C LYS A 358 -10.16 25.93 -12.08
N VAL A 359 -11.26 26.47 -12.59
CA VAL A 359 -11.52 26.61 -14.03
C VAL A 359 -11.32 28.07 -14.45
N PRO A 360 -10.37 28.39 -15.35
CA PRO A 360 -10.14 29.77 -15.77
C PRO A 360 -11.36 30.38 -16.47
N ILE A 361 -11.82 31.53 -15.96
CA ILE A 361 -13.01 32.23 -16.49
C ILE A 361 -12.77 32.75 -17.90
N GLY A 362 -11.56 33.22 -18.19
CA GLY A 362 -11.19 33.75 -19.50
C GLY A 362 -11.35 32.71 -20.63
N GLY A 363 -11.04 31.45 -20.35
CA GLY A 363 -11.23 30.35 -21.32
C GLY A 363 -12.71 30.04 -21.56
N LEU A 364 -13.53 30.06 -20.51
CA LEU A 364 -14.97 29.86 -20.63
C LEU A 364 -15.64 31.03 -21.37
N LEU A 365 -15.37 32.29 -20.98
CA LEU A 365 -16.00 33.49 -21.57
C LEU A 365 -15.61 33.72 -23.03
N VAL A 366 -14.31 33.62 -23.38
CA VAL A 366 -13.85 33.90 -24.76
C VAL A 366 -14.40 32.87 -25.76
N ASN A 367 -14.50 31.61 -25.35
CA ASN A 367 -15.05 30.55 -26.19
C ASN A 367 -16.59 30.62 -26.30
N THR A 368 -17.27 30.97 -25.20
CA THR A 368 -18.70 31.28 -25.18
C THR A 368 -19.02 32.44 -26.12
N LEU A 369 -18.23 33.52 -26.08
CA LEU A 369 -18.39 34.67 -26.99
C LEU A 369 -18.23 34.29 -28.45
N ARG A 370 -17.20 33.52 -28.79
CA ARG A 370 -17.01 33.09 -30.19
C ARG A 370 -18.19 32.26 -30.66
N GLY A 371 -18.72 31.36 -29.82
CA GLY A 371 -19.91 30.56 -30.12
C GLY A 371 -21.14 31.42 -30.42
N ILE A 372 -21.38 32.46 -29.62
CA ILE A 372 -22.50 33.40 -29.81
C ILE A 372 -22.30 34.30 -31.05
N PHE A 373 -21.06 34.68 -31.38
CA PHE A 373 -20.76 35.62 -32.48
C PHE A 373 -20.46 34.97 -33.84
N HIS A 374 -20.47 33.64 -33.97
CA HIS A 374 -20.37 32.99 -35.28
C HIS A 374 -21.66 33.21 -36.11
N LYS A 375 -21.48 33.79 -37.31
CA LYS A 375 -22.47 34.43 -38.21
C LYS A 375 -23.71 33.64 -38.66
N ASN A 376 -23.97 32.43 -38.16
CA ASN A 376 -25.18 31.65 -38.48
C ASN A 376 -26.00 31.21 -37.24
N GLY A 377 -25.68 31.70 -36.04
CA GLY A 377 -26.39 31.33 -34.80
C GLY A 377 -27.68 32.11 -34.59
N THR A 378 -28.81 31.41 -34.60
CA THR A 378 -30.08 31.86 -34.00
C THR A 378 -29.83 32.39 -32.59
N ASN A 379 -30.38 33.56 -32.25
CA ASN A 379 -30.27 34.19 -30.92
C ASN A 379 -30.47 33.15 -29.80
N ILE A 380 -29.38 32.76 -29.13
CA ILE A 380 -29.37 31.74 -28.07
C ILE A 380 -30.28 32.16 -26.90
N LEU A 381 -30.40 33.48 -26.65
CA LEU A 381 -31.36 34.08 -25.73
C LEU A 381 -32.84 33.78 -26.06
N SER A 382 -33.18 33.57 -27.33
CA SER A 382 -34.56 33.30 -27.76
C SER A 382 -34.96 31.82 -27.62
N GLN A 383 -33.98 30.91 -27.52
CA GLN A 383 -34.21 29.47 -27.31
C GLN A 383 -34.27 29.08 -25.82
N MET A 384 -33.80 29.95 -24.92
CA MET A 384 -34.07 29.79 -23.49
C MET A 384 -35.52 30.16 -23.23
N ASN A 385 -36.42 29.16 -23.32
CA ASN A 385 -37.83 29.29 -22.95
C ASN A 385 -37.95 29.41 -21.42
N ILE A 386 -37.54 30.56 -20.87
CA ILE A 386 -37.80 30.97 -19.49
C ILE A 386 -39.27 31.38 -19.46
N THR A 387 -40.18 30.41 -19.44
CA THR A 387 -41.60 30.67 -19.25
C THR A 387 -41.80 31.34 -17.89
N ASP A 388 -42.45 32.50 -17.89
CA ASP A 388 -42.97 33.23 -16.74
C ASP A 388 -43.88 32.32 -15.88
N SER A 389 -43.29 31.55 -14.98
CA SER A 389 -44.03 30.96 -13.87
C SER A 389 -44.10 32.00 -12.77
N SER A 390 -45.21 32.73 -12.79
CA SER A 390 -45.75 33.61 -11.74
C SER A 390 -45.18 33.41 -10.33
N SER A 391 -44.20 34.24 -9.97
CA SER A 391 -44.00 34.69 -8.58
C SER A 391 -43.54 36.15 -8.62
N SER A 392 -44.41 37.02 -8.13
CA SER A 392 -44.27 38.47 -8.07
C SER A 392 -42.94 38.94 -7.48
N GLY A 393 -42.23 39.83 -8.19
CA GLY A 393 -41.59 40.96 -7.52
C GLY A 393 -40.16 41.39 -7.94
N SER A 394 -39.36 40.60 -8.64
CA SER A 394 -37.93 40.96 -8.83
C SER A 394 -37.26 40.56 -10.15
N THR A 395 -37.89 39.76 -10.99
CA THR A 395 -37.26 39.23 -12.23
C THR A 395 -37.53 40.06 -13.49
N SER A 396 -38.60 40.85 -13.52
CA SER A 396 -38.95 41.70 -14.67
C SER A 396 -38.05 42.94 -14.83
N GLY A 397 -37.45 43.42 -13.74
CA GLY A 397 -36.48 44.53 -13.77
C GLY A 397 -35.14 44.12 -14.40
N LEU A 398 -34.65 42.92 -14.11
CA LEU A 398 -33.38 42.43 -14.67
C LEU A 398 -33.49 42.12 -16.16
N LEU A 399 -34.61 41.55 -16.63
CA LEU A 399 -34.82 41.26 -18.05
C LEU A 399 -34.95 42.52 -18.91
N SER A 400 -35.54 43.59 -18.36
CA SER A 400 -35.61 44.89 -19.04
C SER A 400 -34.26 45.62 -19.05
N GLU A 401 -33.45 45.50 -17.99
CA GLU A 401 -32.05 45.98 -18.00
C GLU A 401 -31.18 45.24 -19.03
N LEU A 402 -31.36 43.91 -19.18
CA LEU A 402 -30.60 43.09 -20.13
C LEU A 402 -30.96 43.38 -21.59
N GLN A 403 -32.22 43.69 -21.90
CA GLN A 403 -32.66 44.07 -23.24
C GLN A 403 -32.11 45.42 -23.71
N HIS A 404 -31.74 46.31 -22.78
CA HIS A 404 -31.17 47.62 -23.09
C HIS A 404 -29.63 47.62 -23.20
N LEU A 405 -28.96 46.54 -22.82
CA LEU A 405 -27.51 46.39 -22.98
C LEU A 405 -27.18 46.08 -24.44
N ASN A 406 -26.62 47.07 -25.14
CA ASN A 406 -26.12 46.90 -26.50
C ASN A 406 -24.82 46.06 -26.47
N LEU A 407 -24.94 44.73 -26.36
CA LEU A 407 -23.84 43.77 -26.27
C LEU A 407 -22.81 43.88 -27.39
N SER A 408 -23.19 44.44 -28.54
CA SER A 408 -22.31 44.66 -29.69
C SER A 408 -21.21 45.70 -29.43
N SER A 409 -21.43 46.68 -28.53
CA SER A 409 -20.42 47.68 -28.17
C SER A 409 -19.52 47.23 -27.01
N LEU A 410 -19.99 46.33 -26.14
CA LEU A 410 -19.21 45.81 -25.01
C LEU A 410 -18.16 44.77 -25.44
N GLY A 411 -18.46 43.94 -26.45
CA GLY A 411 -17.53 42.91 -26.94
C GLY A 411 -16.21 43.47 -27.52
N GLY A 412 -16.27 44.59 -28.24
CA GLY A 412 -15.08 45.23 -28.83
C GLY A 412 -14.18 45.92 -27.80
N GLY A 413 -14.77 46.54 -26.78
CA GLY A 413 -14.03 47.22 -25.71
C GLY A 413 -13.39 46.26 -24.71
N LEU A 414 -14.08 45.17 -24.35
CA LEU A 414 -13.59 44.20 -23.38
C LEU A 414 -12.52 43.28 -23.98
N SER A 415 -12.70 42.84 -25.24
CA SER A 415 -11.70 42.06 -25.98
C SER A 415 -10.36 42.79 -26.05
N SER A 416 -10.36 44.08 -26.40
CA SER A 416 -9.13 44.87 -26.56
C SER A 416 -8.45 45.20 -25.21
N LYS A 417 -9.23 45.40 -24.15
CA LYS A 417 -8.72 45.62 -22.78
C LYS A 417 -8.18 44.34 -22.11
N LEU A 418 -8.82 43.18 -22.32
CA LEU A 418 -8.37 41.88 -21.79
C LEU A 418 -7.13 41.34 -22.51
N THR A 419 -6.96 41.62 -23.81
CA THR A 419 -5.75 41.22 -24.55
C THR A 419 -4.52 42.06 -24.20
N SER A 420 -4.71 43.24 -23.58
CA SER A 420 -3.61 44.18 -23.28
C SER A 420 -3.23 44.24 -21.80
N ARG A 421 -4.01 43.65 -20.88
CA ARG A 421 -3.79 43.76 -19.41
C ARG A 421 -4.12 42.48 -18.66
N SER A 422 -3.52 42.30 -17.48
CA SER A 422 -3.87 41.19 -16.58
C SER A 422 -5.27 41.41 -15.97
N LEU A 423 -6.06 40.33 -15.85
CA LEU A 423 -7.43 40.35 -15.32
C LEU A 423 -7.49 40.92 -13.88
N VAL A 424 -6.41 40.74 -13.12
CA VAL A 424 -6.24 41.25 -11.75
C VAL A 424 -6.20 42.78 -11.73
N GLU A 425 -5.49 43.41 -12.68
CA GLU A 425 -5.38 44.87 -12.78
C GLU A 425 -6.66 45.53 -13.30
N PHE A 426 -7.49 44.76 -14.03
CA PHE A 426 -8.82 45.18 -14.49
C PHE A 426 -9.86 45.16 -13.36
N LEU A 427 -9.74 44.22 -12.42
CA LEU A 427 -10.67 44.06 -11.29
C LEU A 427 -10.42 45.04 -10.14
N ASP A 428 -9.24 45.67 -10.07
CA ASP A 428 -8.87 46.61 -9.00
C ASP A 428 -9.39 48.04 -9.25
N ARG A 429 -10.05 48.28 -10.39
CA ARG A 429 -10.70 49.56 -10.73
C ARG A 429 -12.22 49.46 -10.61
N PRO A 430 -12.88 50.31 -9.81
CA PRO A 430 -14.31 50.21 -9.54
C PRO A 430 -15.21 50.41 -10.77
N ASP A 431 -14.72 51.12 -11.79
CA ASP A 431 -15.47 51.36 -13.04
C ASP A 431 -15.42 50.14 -13.99
N ASP A 432 -14.31 49.39 -13.97
CA ASP A 432 -14.10 48.19 -14.79
C ASP A 432 -14.72 46.94 -14.10
N GLU A 433 -14.82 46.92 -12.76
CA GLU A 433 -15.58 45.91 -11.98
C GLU A 433 -17.08 45.95 -12.30
N LYS A 434 -17.68 47.15 -12.40
CA LYS A 434 -19.05 47.32 -12.89
C LYS A 434 -19.21 46.84 -14.32
N LEU A 435 -18.23 47.11 -15.18
CA LEU A 435 -18.25 46.69 -16.58
C LEU A 435 -18.16 45.16 -16.70
N LEU A 436 -17.32 44.49 -15.90
CA LEU A 436 -17.29 43.03 -15.83
C LEU A 436 -18.58 42.46 -15.23
N ALA A 437 -19.13 43.08 -14.18
CA ALA A 437 -20.37 42.67 -13.56
C ALA A 437 -21.56 42.81 -14.53
N ASP A 438 -21.61 43.90 -15.30
CA ASP A 438 -22.66 44.15 -16.30
C ASP A 438 -22.46 43.30 -17.56
N VAL A 439 -21.21 42.97 -17.93
CA VAL A 439 -20.92 41.96 -18.96
C VAL A 439 -21.31 40.57 -18.50
N LEU A 440 -20.95 40.17 -17.28
CA LEU A 440 -21.31 38.87 -16.70
C LEU A 440 -22.82 38.75 -16.56
N LYS A 441 -23.52 39.81 -16.13
CA LYS A 441 -24.98 39.89 -16.19
C LYS A 441 -25.51 39.78 -17.61
N GLY A 442 -24.84 40.39 -18.60
CA GLY A 442 -25.24 40.33 -20.01
C GLY A 442 -24.92 39.00 -20.72
N PHE A 443 -24.06 38.17 -20.14
CA PHE A 443 -23.59 36.90 -20.69
C PHE A 443 -24.24 35.67 -20.08
N LEU A 444 -24.61 35.82 -18.82
CA LEU A 444 -25.34 34.86 -18.03
C LEU A 444 -26.78 35.37 -18.03
#